data_AF-A0A2D3RC55-F1
#
_entry.id   AF-A0A2D3RC55-F1
#
_cell.length_a   1.000
_cell.length_b   1.000
_cell.length_c   1.000
_cell.angle_alpha   90.00
_cell.angle_beta   90.00
_cell.angle_gamma   90.00
#
_symmetry.space_group_name_H-M   'P 1'
#
loop_
_entity.id
_entity.type
_entity.pdbx_description
1 polymer ?
#
loop_
_entity_poly.entity_id
_entity_poly.type
_entity_poly.pdbx_seq_one_letter_code
_entity_poly.pdbx_strand_id
1 'polypeptide(L)' 'MSDTLCPRCSSAGAIEDYRGREEDSVVWTILRCKTCCFSWRDSEPASTIGAGVRSADFAVDAANLDRYPKILQQ' A
#
# COMPACT_ATOMS: atom_id res chain seq x y z
N MET A 1 17.53 -1.96 -8.45
CA MET A 1 16.05 -1.84 -8.38
C MET A 1 15.65 -2.27 -6.99
N SER A 2 14.61 -1.70 -6.38
CA SER A 2 14.20 -2.09 -5.02
C SER A 2 13.61 -3.51 -5.05
N ASP A 3 14.03 -4.37 -4.12
CA ASP A 3 13.49 -5.73 -3.96
C ASP A 3 12.27 -5.75 -3.03
N THR A 4 11.74 -4.57 -2.66
CA THR A 4 10.61 -4.46 -1.76
C THR A 4 9.33 -5.00 -2.41
N LEU A 5 8.74 -6.01 -1.77
CA LEU A 5 7.49 -6.64 -2.20
C LEU A 5 6.28 -5.80 -1.77
N CYS A 6 5.30 -5.71 -2.66
CA CYS A 6 4.01 -5.11 -2.33
C CYS A 6 3.27 -6.00 -1.31
N PRO A 7 2.89 -5.48 -0.14
CA PRO A 7 2.21 -6.28 0.89
C PRO A 7 0.78 -6.67 0.48
N ARG A 8 0.24 -6.09 -0.60
CA ARG A 8 -1.12 -6.34 -1.09
C ARG A 8 -1.21 -7.35 -2.23
N CYS A 9 -0.31 -7.28 -3.21
CA CYS A 9 -0.33 -8.14 -4.41
C CYS A 9 0.97 -8.90 -4.65
N SER A 10 1.93 -8.83 -3.72
CA SER A 10 3.19 -9.58 -3.73
C SER A 10 4.13 -9.31 -4.91
N SER A 11 3.84 -8.32 -5.76
CA SER A 11 4.75 -7.93 -6.84
C SER A 11 5.96 -7.20 -6.28
N ALA A 12 7.13 -7.44 -6.88
CA ALA A 12 8.39 -6.77 -6.52
C ALA A 12 8.55 -5.42 -7.23
N GLY A 13 9.59 -4.67 -6.84
CA GLY A 13 9.95 -3.43 -7.53
C GLY A 13 9.10 -2.23 -7.11
N ALA A 14 8.65 -2.20 -5.84
CA ALA A 14 8.05 -0.99 -5.27
C ALA A 14 9.02 0.18 -5.36
N ILE A 15 8.50 1.38 -5.66
CA ILE A 15 9.30 2.59 -5.73
C ILE A 15 9.11 3.42 -4.48
N GLU A 16 10.14 4.17 -4.09
CA GLU A 16 10.01 5.19 -3.06
C GLU A 16 9.36 6.44 -3.66
N ASP A 17 8.24 6.88 -3.10
CA ASP A 17 7.58 8.13 -3.49
C ASP A 17 8.02 9.29 -2.59
N TYR A 18 8.23 9.05 -1.28
CA TYR A 18 8.60 10.09 -0.32
C TYR A 18 9.27 9.52 0.94
N ARG A 19 10.02 10.35 1.67
CA ARG A 19 10.63 10.00 2.97
C ARG A 19 10.25 11.03 4.03
N GLY A 20 9.70 10.56 5.14
CA GLY A 20 9.53 11.35 6.35
C GLY A 20 10.86 11.43 7.09
N ARG A 21 11.24 12.66 7.47
CA ARG A 21 12.47 12.92 8.22
C ARG A 21 12.15 13.68 9.50
N GLU A 22 12.81 13.29 10.58
CA GLU A 22 12.90 14.08 11.81
C GLU A 22 14.37 14.43 12.00
N GLU A 23 14.66 15.73 12.09
CA GLU A 23 16.02 16.26 11.97
C GLU A 23 16.69 15.72 10.69
N ASP A 24 17.77 14.97 10.81
CA ASP A 24 18.49 14.36 9.68
C ASP A 24 18.19 12.86 9.48
N SER A 25 17.34 12.27 10.32
CA SER A 25 17.04 10.83 10.30
C SER A 25 15.77 10.52 9.52
N VAL A 26 15.82 9.49 8.67
CA VAL A 26 14.62 8.96 8.00
C VAL A 26 13.85 8.10 9.00
N VAL A 27 12.61 8.50 9.28
CA VAL A 27 11.72 7.79 10.22
C VAL A 27 10.72 6.87 9.53
N TRP A 28 10.39 7.15 8.26
CA TRP A 28 9.59 6.27 7.41
C TRP A 28 9.75 6.64 5.93
N THR A 29 9.44 5.70 5.06
CA THR A 29 9.44 5.84 3.60
C THR A 29 8.08 5.46 3.06
N ILE A 30 7.44 6.35 2.29
CA ILE A 30 6.28 5.99 1.47
C ILE A 30 6.77 5.23 0.25
N LEU A 31 6.29 4.01 0.13
CA LEU A 31 6.52 3.10 -0.97
C LEU A 31 5.23 2.98 -1.79
N ARG A 32 5.37 2.81 -3.10
CA ARG A 32 4.23 2.55 -4.00
C ARG A 32 4.50 1.38 -4.93
N CYS A 33 3.51 0.50 -5.02
CA CYS A 33 3.49 -0.59 -5.97
C CYS A 33 3.12 -0.07 -7.36
N LYS A 34 3.94 -0.37 -8.37
CA LYS A 34 3.65 -0.01 -9.77
C LYS A 34 2.58 -0.90 -10.42
N THR A 35 2.27 -2.05 -9.82
CA THR A 35 1.29 -3.01 -10.36
C THR A 35 -0.13 -2.67 -9.92
N CYS A 36 -0.37 -2.52 -8.60
CA CYS A 36 -1.70 -2.29 -8.05
C CYS A 36 -1.92 -0.87 -7.53
N CYS A 37 -0.93 0.02 -7.71
CA CYS A 37 -0.96 1.42 -7.26
C CYS A 37 -1.17 1.62 -5.76
N PHE A 38 -1.07 0.56 -4.95
CA PHE A 38 -1.14 0.67 -3.49
C PHE A 38 0.11 1.36 -2.95
N SER A 39 -0.09 2.34 -2.07
CA SER A 39 0.98 3.02 -1.34
C SER A 39 0.91 2.69 0.15
N TRP A 40 2.07 2.55 0.79
CA TRP A 40 2.20 2.27 2.23
C TRP A 40 3.48 2.88 2.79
N ARG A 41 3.60 3.02 4.11
CA ARG A 41 4.88 3.29 4.76
C ARG A 41 5.57 2.01 5.15
N ASP A 42 6.90 1.97 5.01
CA ASP A 42 7.74 0.89 5.54
C ASP A 42 7.57 0.65 7.05
N SER A 43 7.13 1.65 7.80
CA SER A 43 6.83 1.59 9.23
C SER A 43 5.42 1.13 9.60
N GLU A 44 4.54 0.88 8.61
CA GLU A 44 3.19 0.35 8.88
C GLU A 44 3.26 -1.09 9.43
N PRO A 45 2.49 -1.43 10.49
CA PRO A 45 2.43 -2.80 10.99
C PRO A 45 1.79 -3.74 9.96
N ALA A 46 2.19 -5.01 9.96
CA ALA A 46 1.65 -6.00 9.02
C ALA A 46 0.11 -6.14 9.08
N SER A 47 -0.52 -5.86 10.22
CA SER A 47 -1.97 -5.89 10.40
C SER A 47 -2.72 -4.80 9.61
N THR A 48 -2.07 -3.71 9.19
CA THR A 48 -2.70 -2.64 8.42
C THR A 48 -2.50 -2.79 6.91
N ILE A 49 -1.43 -3.46 6.48
CA ILE A 49 -1.01 -3.50 5.07
C ILE A 49 -0.88 -4.91 4.47
N GLY A 50 -0.69 -5.95 5.29
CA GLY A 50 -0.40 -7.31 4.84
C GLY A 50 -1.63 -8.04 4.30
N ALA A 51 -1.52 -8.58 3.09
CA ALA A 51 -2.51 -9.50 2.54
C ALA A 51 -2.66 -10.72 3.46
N GLY A 52 -3.90 -11.09 3.76
CA GLY A 52 -4.22 -12.22 4.65
C GLY A 52 -4.14 -11.93 6.16
N VAL A 53 -3.51 -10.83 6.57
CA VAL A 53 -3.46 -10.38 7.99
C VAL A 53 -4.38 -9.18 8.22
N ARG A 54 -4.48 -8.28 7.24
CA ARG A 54 -5.39 -7.14 7.29
C ARG A 54 -6.84 -7.63 7.32
N SER A 55 -7.66 -7.03 8.18
CA SER A 55 -9.10 -7.35 8.26
C SER A 55 -9.76 -7.28 6.88
N ALA A 56 -10.60 -8.27 6.60
CA ALA A 56 -11.40 -8.36 5.38
C ALA A 56 -12.33 -7.16 5.20
N ASP A 57 -12.74 -6.49 6.28
CA ASP A 57 -13.58 -5.29 6.24
C ASP A 57 -12.90 -4.14 5.49
N PHE A 58 -11.56 -4.11 5.48
CA PHE A 58 -10.77 -3.11 4.77
C PHE A 58 -10.13 -3.63 3.48
N ALA A 59 -10.40 -4.88 3.09
CA ALA A 59 -9.94 -5.45 1.84
C ALA A 59 -10.87 -5.02 0.70
N VAL A 60 -10.28 -4.57 -0.42
CA VAL A 60 -11.07 -4.33 -1.64
C VAL A 60 -11.23 -5.66 -2.33
N ASP A 61 -12.47 -6.07 -2.55
CA ASP A 61 -12.82 -7.24 -3.34
C ASP A 61 -12.85 -6.85 -4.81
N ALA A 62 -11.72 -7.07 -5.46
CA ALA A 62 -11.54 -6.78 -6.87
C ALA A 62 -12.40 -7.67 -7.78
N ALA A 63 -12.95 -8.79 -7.29
CA ALA A 63 -13.85 -9.64 -8.06
C ALA A 63 -15.28 -9.11 -8.08
N ASN A 64 -15.66 -8.26 -7.11
CA ASN A 64 -17.02 -7.72 -6.98
C ASN A 64 -16.99 -6.19 -6.86
N LEU A 65 -16.30 -5.50 -7.77
CA LEU A 65 -16.15 -4.03 -7.72
C LEU A 65 -17.49 -3.27 -7.74
N ASP A 66 -18.53 -3.83 -8.38
CA ASP A 66 -19.86 -3.20 -8.44
C ASP A 66 -20.59 -3.14 -7.10
N ARG A 67 -20.13 -3.87 -6.07
CA ARG A 67 -20.70 -3.78 -4.72
C ARG A 67 -20.35 -2.47 -4.01
N TYR A 68 -19.32 -1.77 -4.48
CA TYR A 68 -18.86 -0.53 -3.86
C TYR A 68 -19.59 0.68 -4.45
N PRO A 69 -19.96 1.66 -3.61
CA PRO A 69 -20.59 2.89 -4.09
C PRO A 69 -19.64 3.65 -5.02
N LYS A 70 -20.12 3.94 -6.24
CA LYS A 70 -19.38 4.72 -7.24
C LYS A 70 -19.53 6.21 -6.89
N ILE A 71 -18.45 6.82 -6.40
CA ILE A 71 -18.40 8.28 -6.23
C ILE A 71 -17.82 8.88 -7.51
N LEU A 72 -18.69 9.33 -8.39
CA LEU A 72 -18.30 10.15 -9.55
C LEU A 72 -18.10 11.58 -9.03
N GLN A 73 -16.86 12.09 -9.09
CA GLN A 73 -16.63 13.52 -8.92
C GLN A 73 -17.32 14.24 -10.09
N GLN A 74 -18.18 15.21 -9.76
CA GLN A 74 -18.85 16.08 -10.73
C GLN A 74 -17.84 17.04 -11.38
#